data_AF-A0AAD5XUM9-F1
#
_entry.id   AF-A0AAD5XUM9-F1
#
_cell.length_a   1.000
_cell.length_b   1.000
_cell.length_c   1.000
_cell.angle_alpha   90.00
_cell.angle_beta   90.00
_cell.angle_gamma   90.00
#
_symmetry.space_group_name_H-M   'P 1'
#
loop_
_entity.id
_entity.type
_entity.pdbx_description
1 polymer ?
#
loop_
_entity_poly.entity_id
_entity_poly.type
_entity_poly.pdbx_seq_one_letter_code
_entity_poly.pdbx_strand_id
1 'polypeptide(L)'
;MSNLRSTLAGYLRNQERLRRKSLKLAVVLKMFSETEAPALSDVLGGLSELLTERELARENALQRINLLSQEPLKLYSMICSRMKNEVKARESAIKKEQQKQENFDRVVIKDGTNTTKINQLQLELKSAHQDTRNVTAQLMDSVARFESEKRDNLQKSLGEFIWNEMNYHSQALEILTDAHQLLLADDLDVDLEEIEEKILPPSRQGSPTRRRHGPGFADEILEDEEGDADEEVEGGGARHRQGEHVYAKRPSLKPQPGFRPAGRRPSERWTGKERRQSYRDTHQ
;
A
#
# COMPACT_ATOMS: atom_id res chain seq x y z
N MET A 1 -19.08 9.70 8.22
CA MET A 1 -18.95 8.27 7.84
C MET A 1 -19.14 8.00 6.35
N SER A 2 -20.20 8.51 5.70
CA SER A 2 -20.43 8.26 4.26
C SER A 2 -19.26 8.72 3.35
N ASN A 3 -18.70 9.90 3.60
CA ASN A 3 -17.55 10.43 2.84
C ASN A 3 -16.29 9.57 3.03
N LEU A 4 -16.00 9.15 4.27
CA LEU A 4 -14.88 8.26 4.56
C LEU A 4 -15.03 6.93 3.82
N ARG A 5 -16.22 6.31 3.90
CA ARG A 5 -16.54 5.06 3.20
C ARG A 5 -16.34 5.18 1.69
N SER A 6 -16.91 6.22 1.08
CA SER A 6 -16.81 6.44 -0.37
C SER A 6 -15.38 6.73 -0.82
N THR A 7 -14.61 7.44 0.00
CA THR A 7 -13.17 7.70 -0.23
C THR A 7 -12.38 6.40 -0.18
N LEU A 8 -12.57 5.55 0.84
CA LEU A 8 -11.92 4.23 0.93
C LEU A 8 -12.32 3.30 -0.23
N ALA A 9 -13.58 3.32 -0.63
CA ALA A 9 -14.02 2.55 -1.81
C ALA A 9 -13.36 3.06 -3.11
N GLY A 10 -13.16 4.38 -3.23
CA GLY A 10 -12.41 4.98 -4.34
C GLY A 10 -10.95 4.57 -4.33
N TYR A 11 -10.32 4.59 -3.15
CA TYR A 11 -8.96 4.11 -2.93
C TYR A 11 -8.79 2.66 -3.41
N LEU A 12 -9.64 1.74 -2.96
CA LEU A 12 -9.60 0.32 -3.34
C LEU A 12 -9.73 0.13 -4.86
N ARG A 13 -10.64 0.86 -5.51
CA ARG A 13 -10.79 0.82 -6.97
C ARG A 13 -9.53 1.30 -7.71
N ASN A 14 -8.86 2.33 -7.19
CA ASN A 14 -7.64 2.85 -7.79
C ASN A 14 -6.46 1.88 -7.61
N GLN A 15 -6.36 1.25 -6.44
CA GLN A 15 -5.36 0.21 -6.19
C GLN A 15 -5.55 -1.01 -7.11
N GLU A 16 -6.80 -1.46 -7.31
CA GLU A 16 -7.08 -2.55 -8.25
C GLU A 16 -6.74 -2.18 -9.70
N ARG A 17 -6.99 -0.93 -10.12
CA ARG A 17 -6.57 -0.44 -11.45
C ARG A 17 -5.05 -0.46 -11.61
N LEU A 18 -4.31 -0.07 -10.56
CA LEU A 18 -2.85 -0.12 -10.55
C LEU A 18 -2.37 -1.58 -10.65
N ARG A 19 -2.94 -2.48 -9.84
CA ARG A 19 -2.64 -3.92 -9.86
C ARG A 19 -2.76 -4.51 -11.26
N ARG A 20 -3.88 -4.24 -11.94
CA ARG A 20 -4.10 -4.70 -13.33
C ARG A 20 -3.05 -4.20 -14.31
N LYS A 21 -2.56 -2.96 -14.15
CA LYS A 21 -1.50 -2.42 -15.01
C LYS A 21 -0.15 -3.09 -14.73
N SER A 22 0.18 -3.29 -13.46
CA SER A 22 1.39 -4.01 -13.06
C SER A 22 1.39 -5.47 -13.56
N LEU A 23 0.26 -6.18 -13.46
CA LEU A 23 0.14 -7.55 -13.98
C LEU A 23 0.31 -7.60 -15.49
N LYS A 24 -0.20 -6.61 -16.24
CA LYS A 24 0.05 -6.50 -17.68
C LYS A 24 1.54 -6.33 -18.00
N LEU A 25 2.25 -5.53 -17.20
CA LEU A 25 3.70 -5.38 -17.35
C LEU A 25 4.42 -6.70 -17.11
N ALA A 26 4.07 -7.44 -16.05
CA ALA A 26 4.63 -8.76 -15.77
C ALA A 26 4.43 -9.71 -16.95
N VAL A 27 3.21 -9.79 -17.50
CA VAL A 27 2.93 -10.61 -18.69
C VAL A 27 3.79 -10.22 -19.89
N VAL A 28 3.96 -8.92 -20.16
CA VAL A 28 4.81 -8.46 -21.28
C VAL A 28 6.27 -8.84 -21.06
N LEU A 29 6.78 -8.72 -19.83
CA LEU A 29 8.14 -9.16 -19.50
C LEU A 29 8.32 -10.66 -19.73
N LYS A 30 7.32 -11.47 -19.34
CA LYS A 30 7.35 -12.91 -19.60
C LYS A 30 7.34 -13.23 -21.09
N MET A 31 6.51 -12.56 -21.88
CA MET A 31 6.49 -12.75 -23.33
C MET A 31 7.84 -12.36 -23.96
N PHE A 32 8.46 -11.28 -23.46
CA PHE A 32 9.76 -10.85 -23.96
C PHE A 32 10.86 -11.86 -23.58
N SER A 33 10.83 -12.44 -22.38
CA SER A 33 11.79 -13.48 -22.01
C SER A 33 11.81 -14.67 -22.98
N GLU A 34 10.67 -15.02 -23.59
CA GLU A 34 10.57 -16.18 -24.49
C GLU A 34 11.32 -15.98 -25.83
N THR A 35 11.70 -14.74 -26.16
CA THR A 35 12.39 -14.41 -27.41
C THR A 35 13.85 -14.04 -27.23
N GLU A 36 14.31 -13.87 -25.98
CA GLU A 36 15.66 -13.41 -25.67
C GLU A 36 16.65 -14.56 -25.46
N ALA A 37 17.95 -14.21 -25.42
CA ALA A 37 19.02 -15.14 -25.10
C ALA A 37 18.89 -15.68 -23.65
N PRO A 38 19.48 -16.84 -23.32
CA PRO A 38 19.18 -17.56 -22.09
C PRO A 38 19.33 -16.75 -20.80
N ALA A 39 20.43 -15.99 -20.63
CA ALA A 39 20.65 -15.24 -19.38
C ALA A 39 19.64 -14.10 -19.24
N LEU A 40 19.39 -13.34 -20.31
CA LEU A 40 18.38 -12.28 -20.31
C LEU A 40 16.95 -12.85 -20.19
N SER A 41 16.69 -14.04 -20.75
CA SER A 41 15.43 -14.77 -20.62
C SER A 41 15.14 -15.08 -19.15
N ASP A 42 16.12 -15.62 -18.43
CA ASP A 42 15.98 -15.98 -17.02
C ASP A 42 15.72 -14.74 -16.15
N VAL A 43 16.47 -13.64 -16.36
CA VAL A 43 16.27 -12.36 -15.66
C VAL A 43 14.85 -11.82 -15.87
N LEU A 44 14.40 -11.73 -17.12
CA LEU A 44 13.10 -11.17 -17.48
C LEU A 44 11.95 -12.07 -16.97
N GLY A 45 12.14 -13.38 -17.05
CA GLY A 45 11.21 -14.38 -16.51
C GLY A 45 11.06 -14.24 -15.00
N GLY A 46 12.17 -14.20 -14.26
CA GLY A 46 12.15 -14.02 -12.80
C GLY A 46 11.58 -12.66 -12.39
N LEU A 47 11.86 -11.59 -13.13
CA LEU A 47 11.29 -10.28 -12.86
C LEU A 47 9.75 -10.28 -13.02
N SER A 48 9.24 -10.96 -14.05
CA SER A 48 7.80 -11.16 -14.24
C SER A 48 7.15 -11.89 -13.04
N GLU A 49 7.79 -12.95 -12.56
CA GLU A 49 7.31 -13.74 -11.43
C GLU A 49 7.25 -12.91 -10.15
N LEU A 50 8.34 -12.20 -9.81
CA LEU A 50 8.40 -11.32 -8.64
C LEU A 50 7.38 -10.18 -8.72
N LEU A 51 7.18 -9.57 -9.89
CA LEU A 51 6.13 -8.56 -10.07
C LEU A 51 4.73 -9.15 -9.88
N THR A 52 4.49 -10.38 -10.33
CA THR A 52 3.22 -11.08 -10.12
C THR A 52 2.99 -11.36 -8.63
N GLU A 53 4.01 -11.83 -7.92
CA GLU A 53 3.98 -12.06 -6.47
C GLU A 53 3.65 -10.78 -5.70
N ARG A 54 4.30 -9.65 -6.03
CA ARG A 54 4.03 -8.35 -5.41
C ARG A 54 2.57 -7.91 -5.61
N GLU A 55 1.97 -8.21 -6.75
CA GLU A 55 0.58 -7.85 -7.03
C GLU A 55 -0.42 -8.81 -6.37
N LEU A 56 -0.05 -10.07 -6.09
CA LEU A 56 -0.79 -10.97 -5.21
C LEU A 56 -0.78 -10.46 -3.76
N ALA A 57 0.37 -10.03 -3.26
CA ALA A 57 0.47 -9.39 -1.94
C ALA A 57 -0.42 -8.15 -1.85
N ARG A 58 -0.48 -7.33 -2.92
CA ARG A 58 -1.41 -6.20 -2.99
C ARG A 58 -2.85 -6.66 -2.92
N GLU A 59 -3.25 -7.65 -3.70
CA GLU A 59 -4.62 -8.17 -3.70
C GLU A 59 -5.08 -8.60 -2.29
N ASN A 60 -4.25 -9.36 -1.59
CA ASN A 60 -4.53 -9.80 -0.22
C ASN A 60 -4.73 -8.62 0.73
N ALA A 61 -3.87 -7.59 0.65
CA ALA A 61 -4.00 -6.38 1.44
C ALA A 61 -5.30 -5.62 1.13
N LEU A 62 -5.67 -5.49 -0.16
CA LEU A 62 -6.89 -4.80 -0.59
C LEU A 62 -8.15 -5.54 -0.13
N GLN A 63 -8.18 -6.87 -0.21
CA GLN A 63 -9.29 -7.68 0.29
C GLN A 63 -9.48 -7.46 1.79
N ARG A 64 -8.39 -7.47 2.56
CA ARG A 64 -8.44 -7.24 4.01
C ARG A 64 -8.88 -5.82 4.37
N ILE A 65 -8.38 -4.80 3.67
CA ILE A 65 -8.83 -3.40 3.83
C ILE A 65 -10.33 -3.28 3.50
N ASN A 66 -10.81 -3.93 2.45
CA ASN A 66 -12.23 -3.92 2.12
C ASN A 66 -13.06 -4.48 3.27
N LEU A 67 -12.71 -5.67 3.77
CA LEU A 67 -13.48 -6.38 4.80
C LEU A 67 -13.42 -5.70 6.18
N LEU A 68 -12.26 -5.20 6.61
CA LEU A 68 -12.06 -4.73 7.99
C LEU A 68 -12.09 -3.21 8.15
N SER A 69 -11.90 -2.46 7.06
CA SER A 69 -11.91 -0.99 7.09
C SER A 69 -13.12 -0.41 6.35
N GLN A 70 -13.38 -0.84 5.11
CA GLN A 70 -14.42 -0.22 4.29
C GLN A 70 -15.82 -0.73 4.63
N GLU A 71 -16.03 -2.05 4.65
CA GLU A 71 -17.32 -2.71 4.87
C GLU A 71 -18.01 -2.30 6.19
N PRO A 72 -17.31 -2.26 7.35
CA PRO A 72 -17.95 -1.91 8.62
C PRO A 72 -18.61 -0.52 8.61
N LEU A 73 -18.08 0.40 7.80
CA LEU A 73 -18.61 1.75 7.68
C LEU A 73 -19.97 1.81 6.95
N LYS A 74 -20.41 0.73 6.26
CA LYS A 74 -21.71 0.67 5.60
C LYS A 74 -22.88 0.71 6.59
N LEU A 75 -22.71 0.14 7.77
CA LEU A 75 -23.77 0.03 8.80
C LEU A 75 -24.18 1.41 9.35
N TYR A 76 -23.30 2.41 9.26
CA TYR A 76 -23.57 3.75 9.80
C TYR A 76 -24.73 4.49 9.12
N SER A 77 -25.11 4.13 7.89
CA SER A 77 -26.32 4.69 7.28
C SER A 77 -27.57 4.33 8.10
N MET A 78 -27.69 3.05 8.46
CA MET A 78 -28.80 2.52 9.27
C MET A 78 -28.75 3.06 10.70
N ILE A 79 -27.56 3.06 11.34
CA ILE A 79 -27.38 3.56 12.71
C ILE A 79 -27.77 5.04 12.80
N CYS A 80 -27.31 5.89 11.88
CA CYS A 80 -27.67 7.30 11.85
C CYS A 80 -29.17 7.51 11.58
N SER A 81 -29.79 6.66 10.75
CA SER A 81 -31.24 6.70 10.51
C SER A 81 -32.03 6.41 11.78
N ARG A 82 -31.63 5.38 12.54
CA ARG A 82 -32.23 5.06 13.84
C ARG A 82 -32.09 6.22 14.83
N MET A 83 -30.88 6.77 14.97
CA MET A 83 -30.64 7.93 15.86
C MET A 83 -31.52 9.12 15.49
N LYS A 84 -31.67 9.41 14.19
CA LYS A 84 -32.56 10.47 13.70
C LYS A 84 -34.02 10.23 14.09
N ASN A 85 -34.49 8.98 14.09
CA ASN A 85 -35.85 8.65 14.51
C ASN A 85 -36.05 8.82 16.02
N GLU A 86 -35.04 8.48 16.83
CA GLU A 86 -35.08 8.72 18.28
C GLU A 86 -35.13 10.23 18.62
N VAL A 87 -34.39 11.07 17.87
CA VAL A 87 -34.50 12.53 17.97
C VAL A 87 -35.91 13.02 17.63
N LYS A 88 -36.49 12.56 16.51
CA LYS A 88 -37.87 12.92 16.11
C LYS A 88 -38.91 12.46 17.14
N ALA A 89 -38.71 11.31 17.76
CA ALA A 89 -39.59 10.82 18.82
C ALA A 89 -39.57 11.75 20.03
N ARG A 90 -38.38 12.21 20.45
CA ARG A 90 -38.23 13.21 21.51
C ARG A 90 -38.90 14.53 21.14
N GLU A 91 -38.64 15.05 19.94
CA GLU A 91 -39.26 16.30 19.46
C GLU A 91 -40.80 16.22 19.47
N SER A 92 -41.34 15.06 19.08
CA SER A 92 -42.78 14.79 19.11
C SER A 92 -43.34 14.74 20.53
N ALA A 93 -42.61 14.18 21.49
CA ALA A 93 -43.00 14.15 22.91
C ALA A 93 -43.03 15.57 23.50
N ILE A 94 -41.98 16.36 23.27
CA ILE A 94 -41.90 17.78 23.71
C ILE A 94 -43.07 18.58 23.13
N LYS A 95 -43.36 18.42 21.83
CA LYS A 95 -44.48 19.13 21.19
C LYS A 95 -45.83 18.75 21.81
N LYS A 96 -46.05 17.47 22.12
CA LYS A 96 -47.28 17.01 22.79
C LYS A 96 -47.40 17.59 24.19
N GLU A 97 -46.32 17.59 24.96
CA GLU A 97 -46.28 18.19 26.30
C GLU A 97 -46.61 19.68 26.25
N GLN A 98 -45.99 20.43 25.32
CA GLN A 98 -46.27 21.86 25.14
C GLN A 98 -47.74 22.12 24.79
N GLN A 99 -48.34 21.30 23.92
CA GLN A 99 -49.77 21.41 23.60
C GLN A 99 -50.66 21.14 24.82
N LYS A 100 -50.29 20.16 25.67
CA LYS A 100 -51.03 19.86 26.90
C LYS A 100 -50.89 20.99 27.92
N GLN A 101 -49.71 21.62 28.02
CA GLN A 101 -49.45 22.78 28.88
C GLN A 101 -50.30 23.97 28.44
N GLU A 102 -50.25 24.33 27.15
CA GLU A 102 -51.06 25.43 26.59
C GLU A 102 -52.56 25.22 26.76
N ASN A 103 -53.04 23.97 26.69
CA ASN A 103 -54.45 23.65 26.90
C ASN A 103 -54.84 23.75 28.39
N PHE A 104 -53.98 23.26 29.29
CA PHE A 104 -54.16 23.39 30.73
C PHE A 104 -54.26 24.86 31.13
N ASP A 105 -53.30 25.68 30.72
CA ASP A 105 -53.25 27.12 31.05
C ASP A 105 -54.50 27.86 30.52
N ARG A 106 -54.96 27.52 29.31
CA ARG A 106 -56.18 28.10 28.72
C ARG A 106 -57.43 27.82 29.55
N VAL A 107 -57.59 26.59 30.03
CA VAL A 107 -58.78 26.17 30.78
C VAL A 107 -58.74 26.74 32.20
N VAL A 108 -57.58 26.77 32.84
CA VAL A 108 -57.39 27.40 34.16
C VAL A 108 -57.79 28.87 34.14
N ILE A 109 -57.41 29.61 33.09
CA ILE A 109 -57.75 31.04 32.95
C ILE A 109 -59.24 31.24 32.62
N LYS A 110 -59.83 30.41 31.75
CA LYS A 110 -61.21 30.61 31.26
C LYS A 110 -62.30 30.08 32.19
N ASP A 111 -62.05 28.96 32.87
CA ASP A 111 -63.07 28.19 33.59
C ASP A 111 -62.49 27.62 34.90
N GLY A 112 -62.00 28.53 35.75
CA GLY A 112 -61.29 28.21 36.99
C GLY A 112 -62.11 27.50 38.07
N THR A 113 -63.44 27.49 37.95
CA THR A 113 -64.36 26.83 38.89
C THR A 113 -64.58 25.36 38.56
N ASN A 114 -64.25 24.92 37.34
CA ASN A 114 -64.40 23.53 36.90
C ASN A 114 -63.20 22.66 37.35
N THR A 115 -63.16 22.40 38.66
CA THR A 115 -62.08 21.67 39.33
C THR A 115 -61.85 20.27 38.74
N THR A 116 -62.92 19.56 38.36
CA THR A 116 -62.83 18.22 37.75
C THR A 116 -62.04 18.25 36.44
N LYS A 117 -62.36 19.20 35.54
CA LYS A 117 -61.68 19.34 34.25
C LYS A 117 -60.23 19.78 34.41
N ILE A 118 -59.96 20.69 35.35
CA ILE A 118 -58.59 21.13 35.67
C ILE A 118 -57.75 19.96 36.17
N ASN A 119 -58.28 19.16 37.10
CA ASN A 119 -57.58 17.98 37.64
C ASN A 119 -57.27 16.95 36.54
N GLN A 120 -58.21 16.72 35.63
CA GLN A 120 -58.01 15.81 34.49
C GLN A 120 -56.88 16.31 33.58
N LEU A 121 -56.91 17.58 33.17
CA LEU A 121 -55.87 18.15 32.30
C LEU A 121 -54.51 18.19 32.99
N GLN A 122 -54.47 18.41 34.31
CA GLN A 122 -53.24 18.36 35.09
C GLN A 122 -52.63 16.94 35.09
N LEU A 123 -53.45 15.90 35.18
CA LEU A 123 -52.98 14.51 35.11
C LEU A 123 -52.43 14.18 33.71
N GLU A 124 -53.13 14.59 32.66
CA GLU A 124 -52.66 14.42 31.27
C GLU A 124 -51.33 15.16 31.02
N LEU A 125 -51.19 16.38 31.54
CA LEU A 125 -49.96 17.16 31.47
C LEU A 125 -48.81 16.47 32.22
N LYS A 126 -49.06 15.99 33.45
CA LYS A 126 -48.07 15.22 34.22
C LYS A 126 -47.62 13.97 33.48
N SER A 127 -48.56 13.25 32.85
CA SER A 127 -48.24 12.09 32.02
C SER A 127 -47.35 12.46 30.83
N ALA A 128 -47.72 13.50 30.07
CA ALA A 128 -46.94 13.96 28.92
C ALA A 128 -45.53 14.44 29.33
N HIS A 129 -45.41 15.10 30.48
CA HIS A 129 -44.14 15.54 31.04
C HIS A 129 -43.25 14.34 31.42
N GLN A 130 -43.83 13.29 32.01
CA GLN A 130 -43.11 12.06 32.32
C GLN A 130 -42.63 11.35 31.04
N ASP A 131 -43.46 11.30 30.00
CA ASP A 131 -43.10 10.74 28.70
C ASP A 131 -41.92 11.48 28.06
N THR A 132 -41.94 12.82 28.08
CA THR A 132 -40.81 13.64 27.59
C THR A 132 -39.53 13.33 28.37
N ARG A 133 -39.61 13.21 29.70
CA ARG A 133 -38.46 12.85 30.54
C ARG A 133 -37.90 11.47 30.16
N ASN A 134 -38.77 10.48 30.04
CA ASN A 134 -38.39 9.11 29.70
C ASN A 134 -37.70 9.04 28.32
N VAL A 135 -38.30 9.65 27.29
CA VAL A 135 -37.74 9.64 25.93
C VAL A 135 -36.45 10.47 25.85
N THR A 136 -36.34 11.56 26.62
CA THR A 136 -35.11 12.35 26.68
C THR A 136 -33.96 11.56 27.31
N ALA A 137 -34.21 10.86 28.43
CA ALA A 137 -33.20 10.00 29.06
C ALA A 137 -32.74 8.87 28.12
N GLN A 138 -33.69 8.19 27.47
CA GLN A 138 -33.37 7.15 26.48
C GLN A 138 -32.50 7.70 25.33
N LEU A 139 -32.83 8.88 24.80
CA LEU A 139 -32.03 9.52 23.75
C LEU A 139 -30.61 9.84 24.24
N MET A 140 -30.45 10.33 25.48
CA MET A 140 -29.12 10.60 26.04
C MET A 140 -28.27 9.33 26.11
N ASP A 141 -28.83 8.22 26.58
CA ASP A 141 -28.14 6.93 26.66
C ASP A 141 -27.79 6.38 25.26
N SER A 142 -28.69 6.54 24.29
CA SER A 142 -28.43 6.16 22.90
C SER A 142 -27.33 7.01 22.28
N VAL A 143 -27.33 8.33 22.49
CA VAL A 143 -26.30 9.24 21.96
C VAL A 143 -24.93 8.93 22.57
N ALA A 144 -24.87 8.69 23.88
CA ALA A 144 -23.63 8.32 24.57
C ALA A 144 -23.04 7.01 24.02
N ARG A 145 -23.87 5.97 23.85
CA ARG A 145 -23.46 4.70 23.24
C ARG A 145 -23.02 4.88 21.80
N PHE A 146 -23.78 5.62 21.00
CA PHE A 146 -23.45 5.91 19.61
C PHE A 146 -22.09 6.58 19.45
N GLU A 147 -21.80 7.63 20.23
CA GLU A 147 -20.50 8.31 20.14
C GLU A 147 -19.35 7.43 20.63
N SER A 148 -19.59 6.57 21.63
CA SER A 148 -18.58 5.59 22.07
C SER A 148 -18.28 4.57 20.96
N GLU A 149 -19.30 3.89 20.45
CA GLU A 149 -19.15 2.88 19.39
C GLU A 149 -18.56 3.48 18.11
N LYS A 150 -18.95 4.71 17.77
CA LYS A 150 -18.39 5.45 16.63
C LYS A 150 -16.89 5.67 16.76
N ARG A 151 -16.39 6.04 17.93
CA ARG A 151 -14.95 6.19 18.14
C ARG A 151 -14.22 4.86 18.01
N ASP A 152 -14.72 3.82 18.68
CA ASP A 152 -14.10 2.48 18.66
C ASP A 152 -14.05 1.90 17.24
N ASN A 153 -15.15 2.02 16.50
CA ASN A 153 -15.22 1.51 15.12
C ASN A 153 -14.31 2.32 14.20
N LEU A 154 -14.20 3.64 14.36
CA LEU A 154 -13.26 4.45 13.60
C LEU A 154 -11.80 4.05 13.88
N GLN A 155 -11.45 3.88 15.16
CA GLN A 155 -10.12 3.45 15.56
C GLN A 155 -9.78 2.08 14.98
N LYS A 156 -10.68 1.11 15.08
CA LYS A 156 -10.50 -0.23 14.52
C LYS A 156 -10.37 -0.19 12.99
N SER A 157 -11.30 0.45 12.28
CA SER A 157 -11.27 0.50 10.82
C SER A 157 -10.06 1.25 10.27
N LEU A 158 -9.66 2.37 10.86
CA LEU A 158 -8.48 3.11 10.43
C LEU A 158 -7.18 2.44 10.86
N GLY A 159 -7.16 1.81 12.04
CA GLY A 159 -6.03 1.01 12.52
C GLY A 159 -5.75 -0.17 11.59
N GLU A 160 -6.80 -0.91 11.21
CA GLU A 160 -6.69 -1.99 10.22
C GLU A 160 -6.20 -1.46 8.88
N PHE A 161 -6.70 -0.32 8.39
CA PHE A 161 -6.21 0.27 7.14
C PHE A 161 -4.69 0.52 7.20
N ILE A 162 -4.21 1.22 8.23
CA ILE A 162 -2.80 1.57 8.38
C ILE A 162 -1.94 0.32 8.53
N TRP A 163 -2.36 -0.63 9.36
CA TRP A 163 -1.62 -1.88 9.59
C TRP A 163 -1.46 -2.70 8.31
N ASN A 164 -2.53 -2.80 7.50
CA ASN A 164 -2.48 -3.53 6.23
C ASN A 164 -1.57 -2.83 5.20
N GLU A 165 -1.60 -1.50 5.11
CA GLU A 165 -0.68 -0.75 4.25
C GLU A 165 0.78 -0.95 4.69
N MET A 166 1.05 -0.89 6.00
CA MET A 166 2.40 -1.13 6.53
C MET A 166 2.91 -2.53 6.17
N ASN A 167 2.09 -3.56 6.38
CA ASN A 167 2.47 -4.94 6.06
C ASN A 167 2.70 -5.11 4.56
N TYR A 168 1.77 -4.63 3.73
CA TYR A 168 1.92 -4.67 2.28
C TYR A 168 3.20 -3.98 1.81
N HIS A 169 3.47 -2.77 2.29
CA HIS A 169 4.67 -2.03 1.90
C HIS A 169 5.96 -2.73 2.34
N SER A 170 5.97 -3.39 3.50
CA SER A 170 7.13 -4.17 3.94
C SER A 170 7.41 -5.36 3.02
N GLN A 171 6.39 -6.13 2.66
CA GLN A 171 6.49 -7.26 1.73
C GLN A 171 6.86 -6.80 0.32
N ALA A 172 6.23 -5.72 -0.16
CA ALA A 172 6.53 -5.17 -1.47
C ALA A 172 7.99 -4.67 -1.56
N LEU A 173 8.54 -4.13 -0.47
CA LEU A 173 9.93 -3.71 -0.42
C LEU A 173 10.90 -4.91 -0.48
N GLU A 174 10.58 -6.00 0.21
CA GLU A 174 11.34 -7.26 0.14
C GLU A 174 11.37 -7.78 -1.30
N ILE A 175 10.21 -7.95 -1.93
CA ILE A 175 10.08 -8.45 -3.31
C ILE A 175 10.80 -7.53 -4.32
N LEU A 176 10.70 -6.21 -4.15
CA LEU A 176 11.40 -5.26 -5.03
C LEU A 176 12.92 -5.27 -4.82
N THR A 177 13.38 -5.60 -3.62
CA THR A 177 14.81 -5.77 -3.36
C THR A 177 15.32 -7.02 -4.05
N ASP A 178 14.58 -8.13 -3.99
CA ASP A 178 14.93 -9.37 -4.69
C ASP A 178 14.93 -9.17 -6.20
N ALA A 179 13.93 -8.44 -6.74
CA ALA A 179 13.89 -8.09 -8.16
C ALA A 179 15.08 -7.24 -8.61
N HIS A 180 15.53 -6.32 -7.75
CA HIS A 180 16.72 -5.52 -8.02
C HIS A 180 18.01 -6.35 -7.94
N GLN A 181 18.08 -7.32 -7.02
CA GLN A 181 19.23 -8.22 -6.92
C GLN A 181 19.31 -9.15 -8.14
N LEU A 182 18.17 -9.66 -8.62
CA LEU A 182 18.11 -10.47 -9.85
C LEU A 182 18.74 -9.71 -11.04
N LEU A 183 18.36 -8.44 -11.24
CA LEU A 183 18.93 -7.60 -12.30
C LEU A 183 20.44 -7.35 -12.18
N LEU A 184 21.03 -7.51 -11.00
CA LEU A 184 22.46 -7.28 -10.76
C LEU A 184 23.28 -8.57 -10.69
N ALA A 185 22.63 -9.72 -10.54
CA ALA A 185 23.30 -10.99 -10.30
C ALA A 185 23.76 -11.66 -11.59
N ASP A 186 23.04 -11.44 -12.69
CA ASP A 186 23.25 -12.16 -13.93
C ASP A 186 24.27 -11.47 -14.83
N ASP A 187 25.30 -12.23 -15.23
CA ASP A 187 26.32 -11.81 -16.19
C ASP A 187 25.74 -11.94 -17.61
N LEU A 188 25.16 -10.84 -18.09
CA LEU A 188 24.56 -10.78 -19.42
C LEU A 188 25.61 -10.82 -20.54
N ASP A 189 26.90 -10.67 -20.22
CA ASP A 189 27.96 -10.72 -21.24
C ASP A 189 28.10 -12.15 -21.82
N VAL A 190 27.66 -13.18 -21.09
CA VAL A 190 27.59 -14.57 -21.57
C VAL A 190 26.68 -14.69 -22.80
N ASP A 191 25.56 -13.96 -22.83
CA ASP A 191 24.66 -13.96 -23.99
C ASP A 191 25.33 -13.32 -25.22
N LEU A 192 26.21 -12.32 -25.02
CA LEU A 192 26.98 -11.69 -26.10
C LEU A 192 28.04 -12.64 -26.66
N GLU A 193 28.77 -13.35 -25.80
CA GLU A 193 29.76 -14.36 -26.19
C GLU A 193 29.12 -15.46 -27.04
N GLU A 194 27.93 -15.94 -26.66
CA GLU A 194 27.19 -16.96 -27.41
C GLU A 194 26.76 -16.45 -28.80
N ILE A 195 26.37 -15.16 -28.91
CA ILE A 195 26.02 -14.53 -30.18
C ILE A 195 27.27 -14.41 -31.07
N GLU A 196 28.41 -13.98 -30.53
CA GLU A 196 29.67 -13.87 -31.25
C GLU A 196 30.15 -15.23 -31.78
N GLU A 197 30.09 -16.29 -30.97
CA GLU A 197 30.44 -17.65 -31.38
C GLU A 197 29.57 -18.14 -32.55
N LYS A 198 28.27 -17.84 -32.53
CA LYS A 198 27.33 -18.21 -33.61
C LYS A 198 27.53 -17.41 -34.90
N ILE A 199 28.10 -16.21 -34.83
CA ILE A 199 28.38 -15.34 -35.99
C ILE A 199 29.73 -15.70 -36.63
N LEU A 200 30.70 -16.17 -35.84
CA LEU A 200 32.01 -16.57 -36.34
C LEU A 200 31.87 -17.74 -37.35
N PRO A 201 32.48 -17.63 -38.55
CA PRO A 201 32.42 -18.72 -39.53
C PRO A 201 33.06 -19.98 -38.95
N PRO A 202 32.58 -21.19 -39.30
CA PRO A 202 33.18 -22.41 -38.80
C PRO A 202 34.65 -22.40 -39.23
N SER A 203 35.54 -22.32 -38.24
CA SER A 203 36.97 -22.45 -38.45
C SER A 203 37.20 -23.72 -39.27
N ARG A 204 37.77 -23.57 -40.47
CA ARG A 204 38.12 -24.68 -41.35
C ARG A 204 39.07 -25.60 -40.60
N GLN A 205 38.53 -26.63 -39.95
CA GLN A 205 39.35 -27.69 -39.37
C GLN A 205 40.16 -28.33 -40.50
N GLY A 206 41.47 -28.13 -40.41
CA GLY A 206 42.55 -28.91 -41.00
C GLY A 206 42.31 -29.49 -42.40
N SER A 207 42.68 -28.74 -43.44
CA SER A 207 43.15 -29.42 -44.65
C SER A 207 44.49 -30.10 -44.32
N PRO A 208 44.68 -31.41 -44.53
CA PRO A 208 45.97 -32.03 -44.31
C PRO A 208 46.95 -31.45 -45.33
N THR A 209 47.91 -30.64 -44.86
CA THR A 209 49.06 -30.23 -45.66
C THR A 209 49.81 -31.49 -46.09
N ARG A 210 49.58 -31.86 -47.36
CA ARG A 210 50.30 -32.90 -48.08
C ARG A 210 51.78 -32.60 -48.00
N ARG A 211 52.51 -33.37 -47.19
CA ARG A 211 53.98 -33.39 -47.16
C ARG A 211 54.49 -33.53 -48.59
N ARG A 212 55.20 -32.51 -49.10
CA ARG A 212 56.13 -32.67 -50.21
C ARG A 212 57.54 -32.44 -49.67
N HIS A 213 58.26 -33.55 -49.57
CA HIS A 213 59.71 -33.58 -49.53
C HIS A 213 60.29 -32.89 -50.76
N GLY A 214 61.29 -32.03 -50.54
CA GLY A 214 62.21 -31.52 -51.55
C GLY A 214 63.40 -30.88 -50.80
N PRO A 215 64.65 -31.35 -50.99
CA PRO A 215 65.78 -30.91 -50.18
C PRO A 215 66.55 -29.76 -50.83
N GLY A 216 67.11 -28.90 -49.96
CA GLY A 216 68.39 -28.23 -50.14
C GLY A 216 68.39 -26.93 -50.95
N PHE A 217 68.63 -25.80 -50.27
CA PHE A 217 69.91 -25.08 -50.39
C PHE A 217 70.07 -24.07 -49.25
N ALA A 218 71.31 -24.01 -48.75
CA ALA A 218 72.00 -22.98 -47.95
C ALA A 218 71.57 -21.52 -48.25
N ASP A 219 71.82 -20.48 -47.47
CA ASP A 219 72.52 -20.15 -46.20
C ASP A 219 72.59 -18.62 -46.30
N GLU A 220 72.12 -17.84 -45.32
CA GLU A 220 72.69 -16.51 -45.03
C GLU A 220 72.06 -15.89 -43.78
N ILE A 221 72.98 -15.55 -42.89
CA ILE A 221 72.88 -14.81 -41.63
C ILE A 221 72.74 -13.31 -41.95
N LEU A 222 72.10 -12.55 -41.05
CA LEU A 222 72.39 -11.16 -40.61
C LEU A 222 71.16 -10.72 -39.77
N GLU A 223 71.21 -10.79 -38.44
CA GLU A 223 71.65 -9.74 -37.49
C GLU A 223 70.89 -8.40 -37.63
N ASP A 224 70.06 -8.18 -36.61
CA ASP A 224 69.78 -6.95 -35.86
C ASP A 224 69.45 -5.64 -36.57
N GLU A 225 68.30 -5.06 -36.21
CA GLU A 225 68.24 -3.65 -35.77
C GLU A 225 66.94 -3.42 -34.95
N GLU A 226 67.12 -3.22 -33.64
CA GLU A 226 66.17 -2.50 -32.78
C GLU A 226 66.13 -1.03 -33.21
N GLY A 227 64.93 -0.46 -33.26
CA GLY A 227 64.71 0.97 -33.49
C GLY A 227 63.46 1.43 -32.77
N ASP A 228 63.64 1.90 -31.53
CA ASP A 228 62.70 2.75 -30.81
C ASP A 228 62.40 4.03 -31.60
N ALA A 229 61.13 4.45 -31.62
CA ALA A 229 60.77 5.87 -31.69
C ALA A 229 59.32 6.05 -31.19
N ASP A 230 59.23 6.60 -29.98
CA ASP A 230 58.07 7.29 -29.46
C ASP A 230 57.64 8.43 -30.41
N GLU A 231 56.33 8.58 -30.63
CA GLU A 231 55.75 9.87 -31.00
C GLU A 231 54.41 10.08 -30.28
N GLU A 232 54.48 10.82 -29.17
CA GLU A 232 53.36 11.56 -28.59
C GLU A 232 52.95 12.69 -29.53
N VAL A 233 51.64 12.82 -29.82
CA VAL A 233 51.05 14.09 -30.26
C VAL A 233 49.76 14.31 -29.47
N GLU A 234 49.86 15.18 -28.45
CA GLU A 234 48.73 15.93 -27.90
C GLU A 234 48.25 16.97 -28.93
N GLY A 235 46.94 17.25 -28.96
CA GLY A 235 46.46 18.48 -29.61
C GLY A 235 44.95 18.64 -29.80
N GLY A 236 44.26 19.16 -28.77
CA GLY A 236 43.06 20.00 -28.88
C GLY A 236 41.73 19.27 -29.09
N GLY A 237 40.66 19.48 -28.31
CA GLY A 237 40.25 20.67 -27.59
C GLY A 237 38.99 21.26 -28.23
N ALA A 238 37.80 20.86 -27.78
CA ALA A 238 36.56 21.59 -28.04
C ALA A 238 35.54 21.43 -26.90
N ARG A 239 35.30 22.54 -26.20
CA ARG A 239 34.32 22.75 -25.12
C ARG A 239 32.91 22.96 -25.70
N HIS A 240 31.89 22.34 -25.09
CA HIS A 240 30.51 22.86 -24.83
C HIS A 240 29.68 21.67 -24.29
N ARG A 241 28.82 21.73 -23.26
CA ARG A 241 28.20 22.80 -22.48
C ARG A 241 27.70 22.15 -21.17
N GLN A 242 27.89 22.85 -20.05
CA GLN A 242 27.38 22.45 -18.74
C GLN A 242 25.85 22.57 -18.70
N GLY A 243 25.17 21.51 -18.28
CA GLY A 243 23.80 21.54 -17.79
C GLY A 243 23.81 21.34 -16.28
N GLU A 244 23.58 22.41 -15.53
CA GLU A 244 23.45 22.38 -14.06
C GLU A 244 22.21 21.56 -13.66
N HIS A 245 22.41 20.34 -13.15
CA HIS A 245 21.38 19.62 -12.41
C HIS A 245 21.57 19.90 -10.92
N VAL A 246 20.74 20.80 -10.39
CA VAL A 246 20.68 21.14 -8.97
C VAL A 246 20.24 19.92 -8.16
N TYR A 247 21.17 19.27 -7.45
CA TYR A 247 20.84 18.33 -6.39
C TYR A 247 20.21 19.10 -5.22
N ALA A 248 18.90 18.99 -5.07
CA ALA A 248 18.23 19.39 -3.84
C ALA A 248 18.74 18.52 -2.68
N LYS A 249 19.55 19.10 -1.79
CA LYS A 249 20.00 18.47 -0.53
C LYS A 249 18.78 18.01 0.27
N ARG A 250 18.67 16.70 0.53
CA ARG A 250 17.76 16.15 1.55
C ARG A 250 18.08 16.79 2.92
N PRO A 251 17.10 17.28 3.69
CA PRO A 251 17.36 17.70 5.06
C PRO A 251 17.70 16.46 5.91
N SER A 252 18.84 16.49 6.60
CA SER A 252 19.20 15.48 7.59
C SER A 252 18.22 15.52 8.76
N LEU A 253 17.46 14.45 9.00
CA LEU A 253 16.70 14.27 10.23
C LEU A 253 17.68 13.99 11.38
N LYS A 254 18.15 15.05 12.04
CA LYS A 254 18.75 14.91 13.37
C LYS A 254 17.62 14.61 14.36
N PRO A 255 17.77 13.61 15.25
CA PRO A 255 16.76 13.32 16.25
C PRO A 255 16.65 14.49 17.24
N GLN A 256 15.42 14.90 17.55
CA GLN A 256 15.17 15.90 18.60
C GLN A 256 15.53 15.32 19.98
N PRO A 257 16.22 16.09 20.84
CA PRO A 257 16.48 15.65 22.21
C PRO A 257 15.18 15.71 23.02
N GLY A 258 14.66 14.55 23.45
CA GLY A 258 13.53 14.50 24.38
C GLY A 258 12.65 13.25 24.34
N PHE A 259 12.73 12.40 23.32
CA PHE A 259 11.91 11.19 23.26
C PHE A 259 12.64 9.98 23.85
N ARG A 260 12.24 9.54 25.05
CA ARG A 260 12.58 8.21 25.59
C ARG A 260 11.43 7.25 25.25
N PRO A 261 11.62 6.21 24.44
CA PRO A 261 10.66 5.12 24.37
C PRO A 261 10.81 4.24 25.61
N ALA A 262 9.67 3.88 26.22
CA ALA A 262 9.61 2.91 27.31
C ALA A 262 10.27 1.59 26.87
N GLY A 263 11.16 1.07 27.71
CA GLY A 263 12.13 0.06 27.34
C GLY A 263 11.57 -1.34 27.08
N ARG A 264 12.25 -2.05 26.17
CA ARG A 264 12.60 -3.46 26.34
C ARG A 264 14.11 -3.62 26.21
N ARG A 265 14.69 -4.50 27.02
CA ARG A 265 16.14 -4.70 27.10
C ARG A 265 16.70 -5.30 25.80
N PRO A 266 17.95 -4.97 25.41
CA PRO A 266 18.54 -5.41 24.14
C PRO A 266 18.81 -6.92 23.97
N SER A 267 18.47 -7.77 24.95
CA SER A 267 18.78 -9.20 24.93
C SER A 267 17.65 -10.11 24.41
N GLU A 268 16.52 -9.56 23.96
CA GLU A 268 15.37 -10.34 23.46
C GLU A 268 15.07 -10.03 21.98
N ARG A 269 16.09 -10.03 21.13
CA ARG A 269 15.91 -9.87 19.69
C ARG A 269 15.69 -11.23 19.05
N TRP A 270 14.43 -11.54 18.74
CA TRP A 270 14.03 -12.78 18.06
C TRP A 270 14.75 -12.89 16.71
N THR A 271 15.37 -14.04 16.47
CA THR A 271 16.01 -14.37 15.20
C THR A 271 14.97 -14.55 14.10
N GLY A 272 15.41 -14.47 12.83
CA GLY A 272 14.52 -14.67 11.67
C GLY A 272 13.76 -15.99 11.67
N LYS A 273 14.34 -17.05 12.28
CA LYS A 273 13.69 -18.36 12.41
C LYS A 273 12.58 -18.37 13.46
N GLU A 274 12.78 -17.71 14.60
CA GLU A 274 11.79 -17.69 15.68
C GLU A 274 10.55 -16.87 15.30
N ARG A 275 10.72 -15.82 14.47
CA ARG A 275 9.59 -15.07 13.88
C ARG A 275 8.76 -15.91 12.92
N ARG A 276 9.40 -16.78 12.13
CA ARG A 276 8.71 -17.69 11.20
C ARG A 276 7.94 -18.80 11.93
N GLN A 277 8.44 -19.25 13.09
CA GLN A 277 7.76 -20.26 13.91
C GLN A 277 6.54 -19.65 14.63
N SER A 278 6.68 -18.46 15.24
CA SER A 278 5.55 -17.77 15.87
C SER A 278 4.41 -17.47 14.89
N TYR A 279 4.72 -17.17 13.62
CA TYR A 279 3.71 -16.95 12.59
C TYR A 279 2.96 -18.23 12.19
N ARG A 280 3.62 -19.39 12.31
CA ARG A 280 3.03 -20.71 12.00
C ARG A 280 2.08 -21.16 13.11
N ASP A 281 2.41 -20.83 14.37
CA ASP A 281 1.62 -21.20 15.55
C ASP A 281 0.37 -20.30 15.74
N THR A 282 0.34 -19.09 15.17
CA THR A 282 -0.83 -18.18 15.24
C THR A 282 -1.85 -18.38 14.12
N HIS A 283 -1.58 -19.27 13.16
CA HIS A 283 -2.38 -19.46 11.95
C HIS A 283 -2.80 -20.93 11.68
N GLN A 284 -2.77 -21.77 12.72
CA GLN A 284 -3.61 -22.98 12.82
C GLN A 284 -4.82 -22.68 13.70
#